data_AF-A0A401I2Q2-F1
#
_entry.id   AF-A0A401I2Q2-F1
#
_cell.length_a   1.000
_cell.length_b   1.000
_cell.length_c   1.000
_cell.angle_alpha   90.00
_cell.angle_beta   90.00
_cell.angle_gamma   90.00
#
_symmetry.space_group_name_H-M   'P 1'
#
loop_
_entity.id
_entity.type
_entity.pdbx_description
1 polymer ?
#
loop_
_entity_poly.entity_id
_entity_poly.type
_entity_poly.pdbx_seq_one_letter_code
_entity_poly.pdbx_strand_id
1 'polypeptide(L)'
;MNPTLFELVNKVADETTFLNFLDALRKDKLANEEWANETIELFLDAAVEWGTASTNGLPYYEKPDNPWRRCAQILYMGKVYE
;
A
#
# COMPACT_ATOMS: atom_id res chain seq x y z
N MET A 1 -10.93 6.02 17.76
CA MET A 1 -10.74 4.95 16.75
C MET A 1 -9.31 5.02 16.28
N ASN A 2 -8.65 3.88 16.10
CA ASN A 2 -7.33 3.84 15.46
C ASN A 2 -7.52 4.04 13.94
N PRO A 3 -6.60 4.73 13.25
CA PRO A 3 -6.70 4.93 11.81
C PRO A 3 -6.59 3.60 11.06
N THR A 4 -7.34 3.46 9.98
CA THR A 4 -7.26 2.30 9.08
C THR A 4 -5.98 2.34 8.25
N LEU A 5 -5.58 1.21 7.66
CA LEU A 5 -4.46 1.18 6.71
C LEU A 5 -4.66 2.13 5.52
N PHE A 6 -5.90 2.23 5.02
CA PHE A 6 -6.24 3.14 3.94
C PHE A 6 -6.08 4.61 4.33
N GLU A 7 -6.37 4.97 5.58
CA GLU A 7 -6.12 6.32 6.08
C GLU A 7 -4.61 6.58 6.26
N LEU A 8 -3.87 5.59 6.77
CA LEU A 8 -2.43 5.71 6.98
C LEU A 8 -1.67 5.87 5.66
N VAL A 9 -1.98 5.06 4.64
CA VAL A 9 -1.30 5.12 3.34
C VAL A 9 -1.46 6.49 2.67
N ASN A 10 -2.64 7.11 2.79
CA ASN A 10 -2.91 8.44 2.24
C ASN A 10 -2.29 9.59 3.06
N LYS A 11 -1.92 9.33 4.32
CA LYS A 11 -1.26 10.31 5.21
C LYS A 11 0.26 10.25 5.17
N VAL A 12 0.86 9.29 4.46
CA VAL A 12 2.32 9.25 4.28
C VAL A 12 2.80 10.54 3.63
N ALA A 13 3.79 11.19 4.26
CA ALA A 13 4.36 12.46 3.84
C ALA A 13 5.90 12.47 3.87
N ASP A 14 6.50 11.62 4.70
CA ASP A 14 7.93 11.56 4.95
C ASP A 14 8.34 10.13 5.38
N GLU A 15 9.63 9.93 5.65
CA GLU A 15 10.17 8.65 6.09
C GLU A 15 9.53 8.15 7.40
N THR A 16 9.28 9.04 8.36
CA THR A 16 8.70 8.65 9.67
C THR A 16 7.29 8.11 9.50
N THR A 17 6.45 8.83 8.75
CA THR A 17 5.08 8.41 8.44
C THR A 17 5.03 7.17 7.54
N PHE A 18 6.01 7.00 6.65
CA PHE A 18 6.18 5.79 5.84
C PHE A 18 6.50 4.57 6.69
N LEU A 19 7.47 4.66 7.60
CA LEU A 19 7.81 3.56 8.52
C LEU A 19 6.65 3.19 9.44
N ASN A 20 5.87 4.18 9.89
CA ASN A 20 4.64 3.93 10.67
C ASN A 20 3.60 3.16 9.85
N PHE A 21 3.44 3.49 8.56
CA PHE A 21 2.57 2.74 7.65
C PHE A 21 3.07 1.29 7.46
N LEU A 22 4.36 1.07 7.25
CA LEU A 22 4.93 -0.27 7.11
C LEU A 22 4.72 -1.14 8.35
N ASP A 23 4.92 -0.58 9.54
CA ASP A 23 4.67 -1.32 10.79
C ASP A 23 3.18 -1.68 10.93
N ALA A 24 2.28 -0.76 10.57
CA ALA A 24 0.84 -1.04 10.55
C ALA A 24 0.48 -2.13 9.53
N LEU A 25 1.03 -2.09 8.32
CA LEU A 25 0.81 -3.08 7.27
C LEU A 25 1.29 -4.47 7.70
N ARG A 26 2.46 -4.55 8.33
CA ARG A 26 2.99 -5.79 8.92
C ARG A 26 2.07 -6.35 10.01
N LYS A 27 1.63 -5.50 10.95
CA LYS A 27 0.73 -5.91 12.04
C LYS A 27 -0.61 -6.41 11.50
N ASP A 28 -1.11 -5.78 10.45
CA ASP A 28 -2.34 -6.20 9.78
C ASP A 28 -2.20 -7.59 9.13
N LYS A 29 -1.08 -7.89 8.43
CA LYS A 29 -0.83 -9.25 7.88
C LYS A 29 -0.76 -10.32 8.97
N LEU A 30 -0.23 -9.99 10.14
CA LEU A 30 -0.11 -10.93 11.26
C LEU A 30 -1.44 -11.17 11.98
N ALA A 31 -2.37 -10.22 11.92
CA ALA A 31 -3.64 -10.28 12.62
C ALA A 31 -4.81 -10.77 11.76
N ASN A 32 -4.74 -10.57 10.44
CA ASN A 32 -5.85 -10.81 9.52
C ASN A 32 -5.45 -11.82 8.43
N GLU A 33 -6.34 -12.78 8.14
CA GLU A 33 -6.19 -13.73 7.03
C GLU A 33 -6.80 -13.21 5.71
N GLU A 34 -7.49 -12.07 5.71
CA GLU A 34 -8.26 -11.54 4.56
C GLU A 34 -7.43 -10.78 3.51
N TRP A 35 -6.16 -11.15 3.31
CA TRP A 35 -5.36 -10.55 2.24
C TRP A 35 -5.70 -11.20 0.91
N ALA A 36 -5.92 -10.40 -0.14
CA ALA A 36 -6.10 -10.94 -1.49
C ALA A 36 -4.88 -11.77 -1.93
N ASN A 37 -3.70 -11.40 -1.42
CA ASN A 37 -2.43 -12.05 -1.70
C ASN A 37 -1.78 -12.58 -0.41
N GLU A 38 -1.89 -13.89 -0.20
CA GLU A 38 -1.48 -14.51 1.06
C GLU A 38 0.02 -14.82 1.15
N THR A 39 0.69 -15.03 0.01
CA THR A 39 2.13 -15.30 -0.07
C THR A 39 2.92 -14.05 -0.45
N ILE A 40 4.24 -14.07 -0.20
CA ILE A 40 5.11 -12.94 -0.54
C ILE A 40 5.20 -12.72 -2.05
N GLU A 41 5.16 -13.80 -2.83
CA GLU A 41 5.18 -13.77 -4.29
C GLU A 41 3.94 -13.05 -4.82
N LEU A 42 2.74 -13.50 -4.44
CA LEU A 42 1.48 -12.87 -4.86
C LEU A 42 1.40 -11.40 -4.42
N PHE A 43 1.87 -11.09 -3.21
CA PHE A 43 1.88 -9.72 -2.70
C PHE A 43 2.76 -8.80 -3.56
N LEU A 44 3.96 -9.26 -3.92
CA LEU A 44 4.90 -8.49 -4.73
C LEU A 44 4.43 -8.39 -6.19
N ASP A 45 3.86 -9.45 -6.74
CA ASP A 45 3.29 -9.46 -8.08
C ASP A 45 2.16 -8.42 -8.20
N ALA A 46 1.18 -8.45 -7.29
CA ALA A 46 0.10 -7.48 -7.25
C ALA A 46 0.60 -6.03 -7.08
N ALA A 47 1.60 -5.81 -6.22
CA ALA A 47 2.21 -4.49 -6.04
C ALA A 47 2.91 -3.99 -7.32
N VAL A 48 3.64 -4.86 -8.02
CA VAL A 48 4.33 -4.54 -9.28
C VAL A 48 3.34 -4.27 -10.40
N GLU A 49 2.33 -5.12 -10.56
CA GLU A 49 1.30 -4.98 -11.60
C GLU A 49 0.56 -3.66 -11.46
N TRP A 50 0.01 -3.38 -10.26
CA TRP A 50 -0.70 -2.13 -10.04
C TRP A 50 0.24 -0.93 -10.10
N GLY A 51 1.45 -1.05 -9.56
CA GLY A 51 2.47 -0.01 -9.62
C GLY A 51 2.83 0.39 -11.06
N THR A 52 2.86 -0.59 -11.97
CA THR A 52 3.12 -0.39 -13.40
C THR A 52 1.91 0.22 -14.11
N ALA A 53 0.72 -0.33 -13.87
CA ALA A 53 -0.52 0.15 -14.47
C ALA A 53 -0.85 1.61 -14.10
N SER A 54 -0.48 2.02 -12.89
CA SER A 54 -0.78 3.35 -12.34
C SER A 54 0.35 4.39 -12.51
N THR A 55 1.36 4.11 -13.36
CA THR A 55 2.50 5.01 -13.56
C THR A 55 2.11 6.42 -14.01
N ASN A 56 1.01 6.54 -14.75
CA ASN A 56 0.41 7.79 -15.23
C ASN A 56 -0.92 8.15 -14.52
N GLY A 57 -1.19 7.54 -13.36
CA GLY A 57 -2.50 7.59 -12.71
C GLY A 57 -3.50 6.58 -13.29
N LEU A 58 -4.70 6.52 -12.72
CA LEU A 58 -5.85 5.74 -13.19
C LEU A 58 -7.14 6.59 -13.07
N PRO A 59 -8.29 6.19 -13.65
CA PRO A 59 -9.52 6.97 -13.60
C PRO A 59 -9.97 7.41 -12.20
N TYR A 60 -9.63 6.65 -11.15
CA TYR A 60 -9.96 6.95 -9.75
C TYR A 60 -8.73 7.02 -8.85
N TYR A 61 -7.56 7.20 -9.44
CA TYR A 61 -6.29 7.28 -8.71
C TYR A 61 -5.41 8.37 -9.31
N GLU A 62 -5.17 9.41 -8.51
CA GLU A 62 -4.17 10.42 -8.80
C GLU A 62 -2.84 10.00 -8.17
N LYS A 63 -1.81 9.88 -9.02
CA LYS A 63 -0.46 9.55 -8.57
C LYS A 63 0.10 10.72 -7.76
N PRO A 64 0.55 10.51 -6.50
CA PRO A 64 1.14 11.57 -5.72
C PRO A 64 2.56 11.89 -6.20
N ASP A 65 2.93 13.17 -6.18
CA ASP A 65 4.31 13.60 -6.41
C ASP A 65 5.26 13.16 -5.29
N ASN A 66 4.73 12.92 -4.09
CA ASN A 66 5.50 12.48 -2.94
C ASN A 66 5.95 11.01 -3.12
N PRO A 67 7.26 10.73 -3.21
CA PRO A 67 7.76 9.38 -3.47
C PRO A 67 7.48 8.42 -2.31
N TRP A 68 7.45 8.89 -1.07
CA TRP A 68 7.12 8.06 0.09
C TRP A 68 5.66 7.62 0.04
N ARG A 69 4.75 8.54 -0.28
CA ARG A 69 3.33 8.20 -0.46
C ARG A 69 3.14 7.25 -1.63
N ARG A 70 3.84 7.49 -2.75
CA ARG A 70 3.77 6.60 -3.91
C ARG A 70 4.24 5.20 -3.57
N CYS A 71 5.37 5.07 -2.85
CA CYS A 71 5.87 3.78 -2.39
C CYS A 71 4.89 3.07 -1.45
N ALA A 72 4.30 3.80 -0.50
CA ALA A 72 3.30 3.27 0.41
C ALA A 72 2.05 2.74 -0.32
N GLN A 73 1.55 3.49 -1.30
CA GLN A 73 0.41 3.08 -2.11
C GLN A 73 0.71 1.84 -2.93
N ILE A 74 1.90 1.72 -3.54
CA ILE A 74 2.32 0.51 -4.27
C ILE A 74 2.28 -0.71 -3.34
N LEU A 75 2.85 -0.61 -2.14
CA LEU A 75 2.86 -1.72 -1.17
C LEU A 75 1.46 -2.03 -0.63
N TYR A 76 0.62 -1.01 -0.42
CA TYR A 76 -0.78 -1.22 -0.02
C TYR A 76 -1.56 -2.01 -1.07
N MET A 77 -1.29 -1.78 -2.36
CA MET A 77 -1.95 -2.52 -3.44
C MET A 77 -1.52 -3.98 -3.49
N GLY A 78 -0.33 -4.33 -3.02
CA GLY A 78 0.04 -5.73 -2.79
C GLY A 78 -0.92 -6.46 -1.83
N LYS A 79 -1.59 -5.76 -0.91
CA LYS A 79 -2.61 -6.34 -0.03
C LYS A 79 -3.97 -6.54 -0.72
N VAL A 80 -4.41 -5.57 -1.53
CA VAL A 80 -5.83 -5.43 -1.93
C VAL A 80 -6.09 -5.59 -3.44
N TYR A 81 -5.05 -5.62 -4.27
CA TYR A 81 -5.17 -5.79 -5.71
C TYR A 81 -5.19 -7.28 -6.06
N GLU A 82 -6.21 -7.71 -6.80
CA GLU A 82 -6.42 -9.08 -7.30
C GLU A 82 -5.94 -9.24 -8.74
#